data_AF-A0A370GRL5-F1
#
_entry.id   AF-A0A370GRL5-F1
#
_cell.length_a   1.000
_cell.length_b   1.000
_cell.length_c   1.000
_cell.angle_alpha   90.00
_cell.angle_beta   90.00
_cell.angle_gamma   90.00
#
_symmetry.space_group_name_H-M   'P 1'
#
loop_
_entity.id
_entity.type
_entity.pdbx_description
1 polymer ?
#
loop_
_entity_poly.entity_id
_entity_poly.type
_entity_poly.pdbx_seq_one_letter_code
_entity_poly.pdbx_strand_id
1 'polypeptide(L)'
;MPEKRTDAGVSISGGNVVAGNIGGSGNTGSVQGPVNVGGADQERIVVALQELLTELGRLRTELAESSGADAEPGDVDDVIEALDKDEPDIERAGSRWERLYRRIPEGLRDLDTITRIVQLMGEVRGLAG
;
A
#
# COMPACT_ATOMS: atom_id res chain seq x y z
N MET A 1 -24.45 33.09 17.35
CA MET A 1 -24.37 32.12 16.24
C MET A 1 -22.90 31.81 16.00
N PRO A 2 -22.37 30.66 16.48
CA PRO A 2 -21.14 30.11 15.93
C PRO A 2 -21.45 28.82 15.15
N GLU A 3 -20.80 28.70 14.00
CA GLU A 3 -21.01 27.67 12.98
C GLU A 3 -20.49 26.30 13.43
N LYS A 4 -21.25 25.28 13.06
CA LYS A 4 -21.03 23.85 13.35
C LYS A 4 -19.87 23.35 12.48
N ARG A 5 -18.72 23.04 13.06
CA ARG A 5 -17.68 22.25 12.37
C ARG A 5 -18.19 20.82 12.25
N THR A 6 -18.38 20.36 11.02
CA THR A 6 -18.75 18.98 10.72
C THR A 6 -17.43 18.21 10.58
N ASP A 7 -16.95 17.64 11.68
CA ASP A 7 -15.86 16.66 11.64
C ASP A 7 -16.40 15.41 10.94
N ALA A 8 -15.88 15.13 9.75
CA ALA A 8 -16.17 13.91 8.99
C ALA A 8 -15.43 12.74 9.63
N GLY A 9 -16.02 12.15 10.67
CA GLY A 9 -15.51 10.92 11.28
C GLY A 9 -15.81 9.71 10.40
N VAL A 10 -14.77 9.07 9.87
CA VAL A 10 -14.87 7.75 9.22
C VAL A 10 -14.74 6.68 10.30
N SER A 11 -15.69 5.74 10.32
CA SER A 11 -15.75 4.63 11.28
C SER A 11 -15.32 3.33 10.60
N ILE A 12 -14.11 2.85 10.88
CA ILE A 12 -13.64 1.54 10.41
C ILE A 12 -13.96 0.50 11.48
N SER A 13 -14.80 -0.47 11.12
CA SER A 13 -15.25 -1.54 12.02
C SER A 13 -14.51 -2.83 11.71
N GLY A 14 -13.55 -3.21 12.55
CA GLY A 14 -13.05 -4.58 12.64
C GLY A 14 -11.75 -4.85 11.88
N GLY A 15 -10.62 -4.61 12.53
CA GLY A 15 -9.31 -5.15 12.16
C GLY A 15 -8.62 -5.69 13.41
N ASN A 16 -8.23 -6.95 13.39
CA ASN A 16 -7.54 -7.61 14.50
C ASN A 16 -6.05 -7.19 14.44
N VAL A 17 -5.63 -6.25 15.28
CA VAL A 17 -4.24 -5.77 15.29
C VAL A 17 -3.42 -6.63 16.25
N VAL A 18 -2.42 -7.32 15.71
CA VAL A 18 -1.36 -7.96 16.50
C VAL A 18 -0.35 -6.87 16.82
N ALA A 19 -0.44 -6.31 18.03
CA ALA A 19 0.51 -5.31 18.50
C ALA A 19 1.94 -5.90 18.53
N GLY A 20 2.72 -5.63 17.49
CA GLY A 20 4.16 -5.87 17.46
C GLY A 20 4.85 -4.91 18.42
N ASN A 21 5.31 -5.45 19.54
CA ASN A 21 6.07 -4.80 20.61
C ASN A 21 6.97 -3.62 20.14
N ILE A 22 6.53 -2.39 20.41
CA ILE A 22 7.44 -1.25 20.60
C ILE A 22 7.65 -1.09 22.11
N GLY A 23 8.81 -1.55 22.58
CA GLY A 23 9.47 -1.12 23.83
C GLY A 23 8.63 -1.01 25.10
N GLY A 24 8.66 -2.06 25.93
CA GLY A 24 8.68 -1.91 27.39
C GLY A 24 7.33 -1.76 28.11
N SER A 25 6.51 -2.80 28.12
CA SER A 25 5.81 -3.26 29.34
C SER A 25 5.05 -4.54 28.99
N GLY A 26 5.25 -5.60 29.76
CA GLY A 26 4.54 -6.86 29.58
C GLY A 26 3.06 -6.66 29.87
N ASN A 27 2.23 -6.68 28.83
CA ASN A 27 0.79 -6.83 28.97
C ASN A 27 0.27 -7.76 27.88
N THR A 28 0.07 -9.04 28.23
CA THR A 28 -0.69 -10.00 27.41
C THR A 28 -2.19 -9.75 27.62
N GLY A 29 -2.66 -8.56 27.24
CA GLY A 29 -4.07 -8.19 27.28
C GLY A 29 -4.65 -8.18 25.88
N SER A 30 -5.62 -9.04 25.60
CA SER A 30 -6.44 -8.95 24.39
C SER A 30 -7.23 -7.64 24.42
N VAL A 31 -6.83 -6.65 23.62
CA VAL A 31 -7.56 -5.39 23.49
C VAL A 31 -8.62 -5.56 22.40
N GLN A 32 -9.88 -5.71 22.82
CA GLN A 32 -11.04 -5.50 21.96
C GLN A 32 -11.47 -4.03 22.11
N GLY A 33 -10.98 -3.18 21.22
CA GLY A 33 -11.31 -1.76 21.17
C GLY A 33 -10.76 -1.11 19.89
N PRO A 34 -11.35 -0.02 19.39
CA PRO A 34 -10.93 0.63 18.15
C PRO A 34 -9.47 1.08 18.29
N VAL A 35 -8.61 0.57 17.40
CA VAL A 35 -7.20 0.92 17.38
C VAL A 35 -7.08 2.32 16.78
N ASN A 36 -6.79 3.31 17.62
CA ASN A 36 -6.36 4.62 17.16
C ASN A 36 -4.93 4.48 16.63
N VAL A 37 -4.80 4.19 15.34
CA VAL A 37 -3.58 4.49 14.59
C VAL A 37 -3.45 6.01 14.63
N GLY A 38 -2.37 6.56 15.17
CA GLY A 38 -2.21 8.02 15.28
C GLY A 38 -2.32 8.66 13.89
N GLY A 39 -3.06 9.77 13.76
CA GLY A 39 -3.36 10.38 12.45
C GLY A 39 -2.15 10.66 11.55
N ALA A 40 -0.96 10.82 12.12
CA ALA A 40 0.29 10.97 11.36
C ALA A 40 0.72 9.72 10.58
N ASP A 41 0.50 8.51 11.13
CA ASP A 41 0.82 7.26 10.43
C ASP A 41 -0.21 6.97 9.34
N GLN A 42 -1.48 7.37 9.56
CA GLN A 42 -2.52 7.29 8.54
C GLN A 42 -2.26 8.23 7.37
N GLU A 43 -1.84 9.48 7.62
CA GLU A 43 -1.42 10.41 6.56
C GLU A 43 -0.23 9.88 5.75
N ARG A 44 0.75 9.27 6.44
CA ARG A 44 1.90 8.64 5.76
C ARG A 44 1.48 7.46 4.88
N ILE A 45 0.56 6.62 5.33
CA ILE A 45 0.01 5.52 4.53
C ILE A 45 -0.67 6.07 3.27
N VAL A 46 -1.49 7.12 3.40
CA VAL A 46 -2.19 7.73 2.25
C VAL A 46 -1.19 8.29 1.24
N VAL A 47 -0.17 9.02 1.71
CA VAL A 47 0.88 9.57 0.85
C VAL A 47 1.65 8.45 0.15
N ALA A 48 2.08 7.43 0.88
CA ALA A 48 2.81 6.29 0.32
C ALA A 48 1.98 5.51 -0.70
N LEU A 49 0.67 5.34 -0.47
CA LEU A 49 -0.25 4.73 -1.43
C LEU A 49 -0.41 5.56 -2.70
N GLN A 50 -0.56 6.88 -2.59
CA GLN A 50 -0.67 7.78 -3.75
C GLN A 50 0.61 7.75 -4.60
N GLU A 51 1.77 7.78 -3.96
CA GLU A 51 3.06 7.65 -4.66
C GLU A 51 3.20 6.27 -5.32
N LEU A 52 2.79 5.21 -4.63
CA LEU A 52 2.84 3.85 -5.15
C LEU A 52 1.96 3.69 -6.40
N LEU A 53 0.74 4.19 -6.37
CA LEU A 53 -0.16 4.21 -7.52
C LEU A 53 0.43 5.01 -8.70
N THR A 54 1.13 6.11 -8.41
CA THR A 54 1.81 6.92 -9.43
C THR A 54 2.93 6.13 -10.11
N GLU A 55 3.81 5.47 -9.33
CA GLU A 55 4.91 4.69 -9.89
C GLU A 55 4.40 3.44 -10.64
N LEU A 56 3.34 2.79 -10.16
CA LEU A 56 2.68 1.70 -10.90
C LEU A 56 2.12 2.21 -12.24
N GLY A 57 1.52 3.41 -12.28
CA GLY A 57 1.09 4.03 -13.54
C GLY A 57 2.23 4.28 -14.52
N ARG A 58 3.42 4.66 -14.03
CA ARG A 58 4.63 4.80 -14.86
C ARG A 58 5.10 3.45 -15.40
N LEU A 59 5.22 2.44 -14.54
CA LEU A 59 5.58 1.08 -14.95
C LEU A 59 4.63 0.54 -16.01
N ARG A 60 3.32 0.78 -15.85
CA ARG A 60 2.31 0.40 -16.85
C ARG A 60 2.59 1.01 -18.22
N THR A 61 3.01 2.27 -18.25
CA THR A 61 3.35 2.98 -19.50
C THR A 61 4.62 2.40 -20.11
N GLU A 62 5.66 2.17 -19.30
CA GLU A 62 6.93 1.56 -19.74
C GLU A 62 6.72 0.15 -20.30
N LEU A 63 5.86 -0.66 -19.67
CA LEU A 63 5.51 -2.00 -20.17
C LEU A 63 4.71 -1.94 -21.48
N ALA A 64 3.85 -0.93 -21.67
CA ALA A 64 3.11 -0.75 -22.91
C ALA A 64 4.02 -0.34 -24.09
N GLU A 65 5.13 0.35 -23.80
CA GLU A 65 6.13 0.76 -24.78
C GLU A 65 7.19 -0.33 -25.02
N SER A 66 7.36 -1.25 -24.07
CA SER A 66 8.30 -2.36 -24.17
C SER A 66 7.76 -3.49 -25.05
N SER A 67 8.49 -3.81 -26.12
CA SER A 67 8.16 -4.93 -27.00
C SER A 67 8.82 -6.22 -26.49
N GLY A 68 8.05 -7.30 -26.35
CA GLY A 68 8.56 -8.63 -25.97
C GLY A 68 8.71 -8.88 -24.47
N ALA A 69 8.02 -8.10 -23.63
CA ALA A 69 7.91 -8.38 -22.20
C ALA A 69 6.89 -9.50 -21.92
N ASP A 70 7.23 -10.42 -21.00
CA ASP A 70 6.28 -11.40 -20.46
C ASP A 70 5.29 -10.77 -19.45
N ALA A 71 5.61 -9.57 -18.98
CA ALA A 71 4.74 -8.73 -18.17
C ALA A 71 3.95 -7.78 -19.05
N GLU A 72 2.64 -7.72 -18.84
CA GLU A 72 1.73 -6.86 -19.60
C GLU A 72 1.22 -5.68 -18.74
N PRO A 73 0.79 -4.57 -19.35
CA PRO A 73 0.14 -3.47 -18.62
C PRO A 73 -1.04 -3.93 -17.74
N GLY A 74 -1.79 -4.95 -18.18
CA GLY A 74 -2.90 -5.52 -17.41
C GLY A 74 -2.47 -6.20 -16.11
N ASP A 75 -1.22 -6.69 -16.03
CA ASP A 75 -0.68 -7.23 -14.78
C ASP A 75 -0.42 -6.14 -13.74
N VAL A 76 -0.12 -4.91 -14.19
CA VAL A 76 0.01 -3.74 -13.32
C VAL A 76 -1.37 -3.26 -12.86
N ASP A 77 -2.35 -3.25 -13.77
CA ASP A 77 -3.74 -2.89 -13.46
C ASP A 77 -4.29 -3.77 -12.33
N ASP A 78 -3.90 -5.05 -12.31
CA ASP A 78 -4.23 -6.01 -11.24
C ASP A 78 -3.70 -5.60 -9.85
N VAL A 79 -2.49 -5.04 -9.80
CA VAL A 79 -1.87 -4.52 -8.56
C VAL A 79 -2.57 -3.23 -8.14
N ILE A 80 -2.80 -2.32 -9.09
CA ILE A 80 -3.52 -1.06 -8.85
C ILE A 80 -4.92 -1.34 -8.31
N GLU A 81 -5.67 -2.28 -8.90
CA GLU A 81 -7.00 -2.68 -8.46
C GLU A 81 -7.03 -3.16 -6.99
N ALA A 82 -5.95 -3.77 -6.49
CA ALA A 82 -5.88 -4.18 -5.09
C ALA A 82 -5.64 -2.99 -4.13
N LEU A 83 -4.99 -1.94 -4.60
CA LEU A 83 -4.59 -0.77 -3.81
C LEU A 83 -5.60 0.39 -3.90
N ASP A 84 -6.26 0.55 -5.03
CA ASP A 84 -7.23 1.62 -5.33
C ASP A 84 -8.64 1.23 -4.86
N LYS A 85 -8.75 0.87 -3.59
CA LYS A 85 -10.01 0.54 -2.91
C LYS A 85 -10.15 1.39 -1.66
N ASP A 86 -11.40 1.63 -1.23
CA ASP A 86 -11.70 2.29 0.05
C ASP A 86 -11.00 1.57 1.22
N GLU A 87 -10.86 0.25 1.12
CA GLU A 87 -10.02 -0.59 1.97
C GLU A 87 -8.95 -1.30 1.12
N PRO A 88 -7.71 -0.76 1.06
CA PRO A 88 -6.63 -1.35 0.27
C PRO A 88 -6.21 -2.74 0.77
N ASP A 89 -6.14 -3.70 -0.15
CA ASP A 89 -5.73 -5.08 0.14
C ASP A 89 -4.22 -5.25 -0.12
N ILE A 90 -3.42 -4.89 0.88
CA ILE A 90 -1.95 -4.84 0.79
C ILE A 90 -1.36 -6.24 0.56
N GLU A 91 -1.94 -7.29 1.13
CA GLU A 91 -1.46 -8.67 0.95
C GLU A 91 -1.69 -9.17 -0.48
N ARG A 92 -2.88 -8.91 -1.04
CA ARG A 92 -3.19 -9.24 -2.43
C ARG A 92 -2.36 -8.42 -3.40
N ALA A 93 -2.17 -7.13 -3.13
CA ALA A 93 -1.30 -6.26 -3.92
C ALA A 93 0.14 -6.79 -3.92
N GLY A 94 0.69 -7.16 -2.76
CA GLY A 94 2.02 -7.77 -2.64
C GLY A 94 2.16 -9.06 -3.43
N SER A 95 1.19 -9.97 -3.30
CA SER A 95 1.18 -11.24 -4.03
C SER A 95 1.12 -11.05 -5.56
N ARG A 96 0.37 -10.05 -6.03
CA ARG A 96 0.28 -9.70 -7.46
C ARG A 96 1.57 -9.04 -7.93
N TRP A 97 2.12 -8.12 -7.15
CA TRP A 97 3.40 -7.46 -7.43
C TRP A 97 4.54 -8.48 -7.57
N GLU A 98 4.66 -9.47 -6.67
CA GLU A 98 5.70 -10.50 -6.76
C GLU A 98 5.58 -11.38 -8.02
N ARG A 99 4.36 -11.63 -8.50
CA ARG A 99 4.13 -12.35 -9.76
C ARG A 99 4.48 -11.48 -10.97
N LEU A 100 4.12 -10.20 -10.95
CA LEU A 100 4.51 -9.23 -11.97
C LEU A 100 6.02 -9.07 -12.03
N TYR A 101 6.67 -8.75 -10.91
CA TYR A 101 8.11 -8.49 -10.81
C TYR A 101 8.98 -9.60 -11.42
N ARG A 102 8.58 -10.87 -11.24
CA ARG A 102 9.27 -12.03 -11.84
C ARG A 102 9.20 -12.09 -13.37
N ARG A 103 8.18 -11.46 -13.98
CA ARG A 103 7.96 -11.40 -15.42
C ARG A 103 8.45 -10.10 -16.06
N ILE A 104 8.76 -9.07 -15.25
CA ILE A 104 9.36 -7.84 -15.75
C ILE A 104 10.71 -8.19 -16.41
N PRO A 105 10.97 -7.77 -17.65
CA PRO A 105 12.23 -8.04 -18.33
C PRO A 105 13.39 -7.34 -17.63
N GLU A 106 14.59 -7.94 -17.66
CA GLU A 106 15.76 -7.44 -16.92
C GLU A 106 16.10 -5.98 -17.26
N GLY A 107 15.96 -5.57 -18.52
CA GLY A 107 16.19 -4.17 -18.94
C GLY A 107 15.25 -3.14 -18.30
N LEU A 108 14.11 -3.55 -17.75
CA LEU A 108 13.21 -2.69 -16.98
C LEU A 108 13.39 -2.84 -15.46
N ARG A 109 14.05 -3.91 -14.99
CA ARG A 109 14.24 -4.14 -13.54
C ARG A 109 15.19 -3.14 -12.88
N ASP A 110 16.10 -2.56 -13.67
CA ASP A 110 17.08 -1.57 -13.20
C ASP A 110 16.50 -0.14 -13.17
N LEU A 111 15.22 0.05 -13.52
CA LEU A 111 14.60 1.36 -13.48
C LEU A 111 14.34 1.83 -12.05
N ASP A 112 14.58 3.13 -11.82
CA ASP A 112 14.29 3.80 -10.55
C ASP A 112 12.83 3.57 -10.11
N THR A 113 11.89 3.50 -11.07
CA THR A 113 10.47 3.18 -10.88
C THR A 113 10.27 1.87 -10.09
N ILE A 114 10.97 0.79 -10.48
CA ILE A 114 10.84 -0.52 -9.84
C ILE A 114 11.38 -0.49 -8.40
N THR A 115 12.54 0.13 -8.22
CA THR A 115 13.14 0.29 -6.89
C THR A 115 12.22 1.10 -5.98
N ARG A 116 11.61 2.17 -6.50
CA ARG A 116 10.66 3.00 -5.75
C ARG A 116 9.39 2.23 -5.38
N ILE A 117 8.82 1.43 -6.28
CA ILE A 117 7.66 0.58 -5.99
C ILE A 117 7.97 -0.39 -4.85
N VAL A 118 9.12 -1.08 -4.89
CA VAL A 118 9.52 -2.02 -3.83
C VAL A 118 9.67 -1.31 -2.48
N GLN A 119 10.27 -0.11 -2.45
CA GLN A 119 10.39 0.69 -1.24
C GLN A 119 9.02 1.08 -0.67
N LEU A 120 8.13 1.63 -1.51
CA LEU A 120 6.80 2.08 -1.10
C LEU A 120 5.91 0.92 -0.64
N MET A 121 5.98 -0.24 -1.30
CA MET A 121 5.32 -1.47 -0.85
C MET A 121 5.80 -1.89 0.54
N GLY A 122 7.10 -1.76 0.81
CA GLY A 122 7.68 -2.02 2.12
C GLY A 122 7.22 -1.02 3.18
N GLU A 123 7.15 0.26 2.84
CA GLU A 123 6.68 1.33 3.72
C GLU A 123 5.19 1.17 4.08
N VAL A 124 4.33 0.98 3.09
CA VAL A 124 2.89 0.74 3.31
C VAL A 124 2.66 -0.49 4.20
N ARG A 125 3.39 -1.59 3.96
CA ARG A 125 3.29 -2.79 4.79
C ARG A 125 3.80 -2.57 6.21
N GLY A 126 4.88 -1.80 6.39
CA GLY A 126 5.46 -1.50 7.69
C GLY A 126 4.58 -0.57 8.55
N LEU A 127 3.79 0.29 7.91
CA LEU A 127 2.87 1.22 8.57
C LEU A 127 1.48 0.60 8.82
N ALA A 128 1.05 -0.34 7.99
CA ALA A 128 -0.25 -1.02 8.12
C ALA A 128 -0.22 -2.24 9.07
N GLY A 129 0.97 -2.66 9.51
CA GLY A 129 1.21 -3.85 10.35
C GLY A 129 1.23 -3.59 11.85
#